data_AF-A0A239XTV4-F1
#
_entry.id   AF-A0A239XTV4-F1
#
_cell.length_a   1.000
_cell.length_b   1.000
_cell.length_c   1.000
_cell.angle_alpha   90.00
_cell.angle_beta   90.00
_cell.angle_gamma   90.00
#
_symmetry.space_group_name_H-M   'P 1'
#
loop_
_entity.id
_entity.type
_entity.pdbx_description
1 polymer ?
#
loop_
_entity_poly.entity_id
_entity_poly.type
_entity_poly.pdbx_seq_one_letter_code
_entity_poly.pdbx_strand_id
1 'polypeptide(L)'
;MIRKEIITGFLVGIIANIVGTLGYLLLFSDLSIASSLQIAQKQGHIGSILALGALLNLVAFFGFIKLKRDHRAKGVLIATFLTAIIILLLKLF
;
A
#
# COMPACT_ATOMS: atom_id res chain seq x y z
N MET A 1 7.94 13.34 -20.19
CA MET A 1 9.19 13.33 -19.41
C MET A 1 8.91 13.37 -17.90
N ILE A 2 8.01 14.21 -17.37
CA ILE A 2 7.60 14.16 -15.94
C ILE A 2 6.46 13.15 -15.65
N ARG A 3 5.42 13.11 -16.50
CA ARG A 3 4.26 12.20 -16.35
C ARG A 3 4.67 10.74 -16.19
N LYS A 4 5.65 10.29 -16.98
CA LYS A 4 6.18 8.92 -16.90
C LYS A 4 6.75 8.62 -15.51
N GLU A 5 7.46 9.56 -14.90
CA GLU A 5 8.04 9.38 -13.56
C GLU A 5 6.97 9.29 -12.48
N ILE A 6 5.94 10.14 -12.55
CA ILE A 6 4.81 10.08 -11.62
C ILE A 6 4.11 8.72 -11.74
N ILE A 7 3.87 8.25 -12.97
CA ILE A 7 3.27 6.93 -13.22
C ILE A 7 4.16 5.81 -12.66
N THR A 8 5.48 5.88 -12.88
CA THR A 8 6.41 4.89 -12.31
C THR A 8 6.35 4.88 -10.78
N GLY A 9 6.35 6.05 -10.15
CA GLY A 9 6.20 6.17 -8.71
C GLY A 9 4.88 5.59 -8.20
N PHE A 10 3.78 5.89 -8.89
CA PHE A 10 2.45 5.38 -8.57
C PHE A 10 2.40 3.84 -8.64
N LEU A 11 2.92 3.25 -9.71
CA LEU A 11 3.01 1.79 -9.86
C LEU A 11 3.87 1.16 -8.76
N VAL A 12 5.01 1.79 -8.44
CA VAL A 12 5.87 1.33 -7.33
C VAL A 12 5.12 1.39 -6.00
N GLY A 13 4.33 2.44 -5.74
CA GLY A 13 3.49 2.54 -4.55
C GLY A 13 2.40 1.47 -4.49
N ILE A 14 1.76 1.13 -5.61
CA ILE A 14 0.78 0.02 -5.64
C ILE A 14 1.47 -1.32 -5.32
N ILE A 15 2.61 -1.58 -5.96
CA ILE A 15 3.37 -2.82 -5.76
C ILE A 15 3.86 -2.90 -4.31
N ALA A 16 4.42 -1.82 -3.77
CA ALA A 16 4.88 -1.77 -2.39
C ALA A 16 3.73 -2.05 -1.41
N ASN A 17 2.54 -1.49 -1.63
CA ASN A 17 1.37 -1.78 -0.80
C ASN A 17 0.93 -3.25 -0.87
N ILE A 18 0.91 -3.86 -2.07
CA ILE A 18 0.60 -5.29 -2.24
C ILE A 18 1.63 -6.14 -1.51
N VAL A 19 2.92 -5.87 -1.72
CA VAL A 19 4.02 -6.59 -1.07
C VAL A 19 3.97 -6.41 0.44
N GLY A 20 3.70 -5.22 0.94
CA GLY A 20 3.55 -4.95 2.37
C GLY A 20 2.38 -5.70 2.98
N THR A 21 1.25 -5.72 2.28
CA THR A 21 0.05 -6.45 2.71
C THR A 21 0.31 -7.96 2.76
N LEU A 22 0.88 -8.52 1.69
CA LEU A 22 1.21 -9.95 1.63
C LEU A 22 2.31 -10.31 2.64
N GLY A 23 3.32 -9.47 2.79
CA GLY A 23 4.38 -9.64 3.78
C GLY A 23 3.84 -9.64 5.21
N TYR A 24 2.92 -8.73 5.53
CA TYR A 24 2.23 -8.74 6.83
C TYR A 24 1.47 -10.05 7.05
N LEU A 25 0.69 -10.50 6.06
CA LEU A 25 -0.07 -11.74 6.17
C LEU A 25 0.84 -12.96 6.34
N LEU A 26 1.93 -13.05 5.58
CA LEU A 26 2.84 -14.20 5.64
C LEU A 26 3.69 -14.25 6.91
N LEU A 27 4.03 -13.09 7.48
CA LEU A 27 4.88 -13.03 8.68
C LEU A 27 4.09 -13.09 9.99
N PHE A 28 2.84 -12.61 9.99
CA PHE A 28 2.05 -12.43 11.21
C PHE A 28 0.74 -13.23 11.23
N SER A 29 0.41 -14.00 10.18
CA SER A 29 -0.77 -14.87 10.16
C SER A 29 -0.38 -16.35 10.07
N ASP A 30 -0.88 -17.16 11.01
CA ASP A 30 -0.75 -18.62 10.98
C ASP A 30 -1.68 -19.28 9.95
N LEU A 31 -2.51 -18.49 9.28
CA LEU A 31 -3.49 -18.92 8.31
C LEU A 31 -3.02 -18.63 6.88
N SER A 32 -3.54 -19.39 5.92
CA SER A 32 -3.33 -19.09 4.50
C SER A 32 -3.84 -17.68 4.15
N ILE A 33 -3.16 -16.98 3.24
CA ILE A 33 -3.49 -15.62 2.78
C ILE A 33 -4.99 -15.46 2.49
N ALA A 34 -5.59 -16.44 1.81
CA ALA A 34 -7.01 -16.41 1.47
C ALA A 34 -7.91 -16.47 2.72
N SER A 35 -7.60 -17.36 3.66
CA SER A 35 -8.33 -17.51 4.92
C SER A 35 -8.18 -16.27 5.80
N SER A 36 -6.98 -15.71 5.93
CA SER A 36 -6.71 -14.48 6.70
C SER A 36 -7.48 -13.30 6.13
N LEU A 37 -7.51 -13.15 4.80
CA LEU A 37 -8.26 -12.08 4.15
C LEU A 37 -9.78 -12.26 4.34
N GLN A 38 -10.28 -13.49 4.25
CA GLN A 38 -11.70 -13.80 4.44
C GLN A 38 -12.16 -13.53 5.87
N ILE A 39 -11.33 -13.86 6.87
CA ILE A 39 -11.59 -13.54 8.28
C ILE A 39 -11.52 -12.03 8.52
N ALA A 40 -10.50 -11.36 7.98
CA ALA A 40 -10.36 -9.92 8.10
C ALA A 40 -11.54 -9.17 7.48
N GLN A 41 -12.11 -9.66 6.37
CA GLN A 41 -13.36 -9.13 5.82
C GLN A 41 -14.53 -9.36 6.78
N LYS A 42 -14.72 -10.59 7.28
CA LYS A 42 -15.82 -10.91 8.21
C LYS A 42 -15.75 -10.11 9.51
N GLN A 43 -14.55 -9.81 9.99
CA GLN A 43 -14.33 -9.04 11.21
C GLN A 43 -14.25 -7.53 10.96
N GLY A 44 -14.35 -7.05 9.71
CA GLY A 44 -14.21 -5.63 9.38
C GLY A 44 -12.78 -5.06 9.55
N HIS A 45 -11.76 -5.91 9.62
CA HIS A 45 -10.36 -5.55 9.82
C HIS A 45 -9.57 -5.39 8.51
N ILE A 46 -10.20 -5.57 7.34
CA ILE A 46 -9.51 -5.50 6.05
C ILE A 46 -8.82 -4.14 5.83
N GLY A 47 -9.44 -3.04 6.27
CA GLY A 47 -8.87 -1.70 6.18
C GLY A 47 -7.56 -1.55 6.97
N SER A 48 -7.47 -2.19 8.14
CA SER A 48 -6.26 -2.19 8.96
C SER A 48 -5.11 -2.94 8.29
N ILE A 49 -5.40 -4.08 7.66
CA ILE A 49 -4.40 -4.87 6.92
C ILE A 49 -3.84 -4.08 5.73
N LEU A 50 -4.73 -3.41 4.97
CA LEU A 50 -4.32 -2.54 3.88
C LEU A 50 -3.51 -1.33 4.38
N ALA A 51 -3.84 -0.77 5.54
CA ALA A 51 -3.07 0.32 6.15
C ALA A 51 -1.65 -0.13 6.52
N LEU A 52 -1.51 -1.34 7.08
CA LEU A 52 -0.22 -1.97 7.36
C LEU A 52 0.59 -2.20 6.09
N GLY A 53 -0.06 -2.65 5.01
CA GLY A 53 0.59 -2.76 3.70
C GLY A 53 1.11 -1.42 3.17
N ALA A 54 0.33 -0.36 3.35
CA ALA A 54 0.68 0.98 2.89
C ALA A 54 1.89 1.57 3.63
N LEU A 55 2.26 1.05 4.80
CA LEU A 55 3.51 1.45 5.47
C LEU A 55 4.74 1.19 4.60
N LEU A 56 4.72 0.14 3.75
CA LEU A 56 5.82 -0.13 2.83
C LEU A 56 5.98 0.96 1.76
N ASN A 57 4.92 1.73 1.47
CA ASN A 57 5.00 2.89 0.58
C ASN A 57 5.90 3.98 1.16
N LEU A 58 6.00 4.11 2.49
CA LEU A 58 6.91 5.06 3.12
C LEU A 58 8.37 4.73 2.78
N VAL A 59 8.72 3.44 2.75
CA VAL A 59 10.06 2.99 2.36
C VAL A 59 10.35 3.40 0.91
N ALA A 60 9.42 3.14 -0.01
CA ALA A 60 9.56 3.54 -1.40
C ALA A 60 9.60 5.07 -1.58
N PHE A 61 8.77 5.80 -0.84
CA PHE A 61 8.69 7.25 -0.86
C PHE A 61 10.01 7.90 -0.43
N PHE A 62 10.48 7.58 0.78
CA PHE A 62 11.75 8.11 1.30
C PHE A 62 12.95 7.63 0.46
N GLY A 63 12.89 6.42 -0.09
CA GLY A 63 13.87 5.93 -1.05
C GLY A 63 13.98 6.84 -2.28
N PHE A 64 12.86 7.23 -2.89
CA PHE A 64 12.88 8.14 -4.04
C PHE A 64 13.33 9.56 -3.66
N ILE A 65 12.95 10.07 -2.49
CA ILE A 65 13.44 11.38 -2.01
C ILE A 65 14.97 11.36 -1.85
N LYS A 66 15.53 10.32 -1.21
CA LYS A 66 16.98 10.18 -1.02
C LYS A 66 17.74 10.09 -2.33
N LEU A 67 17.12 9.50 -3.37
CA LEU A 67 17.65 9.41 -4.72
C LEU A 67 17.43 10.67 -5.58
N LYS A 68 16.89 11.76 -5.00
CA LYS A 68 16.53 13.00 -5.71
C LYS A 68 15.54 12.77 -6.86
N ARG A 69 14.62 11.81 -6.71
CA ARG A 69 13.59 11.45 -7.70
C ARG A 69 12.20 11.92 -7.25
N ASP A 70 12.05 13.22 -7.04
CA ASP A 70 10.86 13.82 -6.41
C ASP A 70 9.56 13.55 -7.18
N HIS A 71 9.59 13.52 -8.52
CA HIS A 71 8.39 13.19 -9.31
C HIS A 71 7.93 11.75 -9.09
N ARG A 72 8.85 10.80 -8.87
CA ARG A 72 8.48 9.42 -8.52
C ARG A 72 7.97 9.34 -7.09
N ALA A 73 8.59 10.07 -6.16
CA ALA A 73 8.09 10.18 -4.79
C ALA A 73 6.65 10.73 -4.74
N LYS A 74 6.34 11.76 -5.56
CA LYS A 74 4.96 12.24 -5.74
C LYS A 74 4.02 11.15 -6.24
N GLY A 75 4.45 10.32 -7.19
CA GLY A 75 3.69 9.16 -7.64
C GLY A 75 3.34 8.19 -6.51
N VAL A 76 4.32 7.86 -5.65
CA VAL A 76 4.12 6.98 -4.49
C VAL A 76 3.13 7.61 -3.49
N LEU A 77 3.20 8.92 -3.25
CA LEU A 77 2.22 9.62 -2.41
C LEU A 77 0.79 9.51 -2.95
N ILE A 78 0.61 9.68 -4.26
CA ILE A 78 -0.72 9.53 -4.89
C ILE A 78 -1.27 8.12 -4.66
N ALA A 79 -0.42 7.09 -4.83
CA ALA A 79 -0.83 5.70 -4.53
C ALA A 79 -1.21 5.53 -3.05
N THR A 80 -0.46 6.15 -2.13
CA THR A 80 -0.72 6.10 -0.69
C THR A 80 -2.06 6.76 -0.33
N PHE A 81 -2.36 7.94 -0.89
CA PHE A 81 -3.66 8.60 -0.71
C PHE A 81 -4.80 7.78 -1.30
N LEU A 82 -4.61 7.17 -2.47
CA LEU A 82 -5.60 6.28 -3.07
C LEU A 82 -5.91 5.11 -2.14
N THR A 83 -4.88 4.46 -1.58
CA THR A 83 -5.07 3.38 -0.60
C THR A 83 -5.80 3.87 0.65
N ALA A 84 -5.45 5.05 1.18
CA ALA A 84 -6.13 5.64 2.32
C ALA A 84 -7.62 5.91 2.05
N ILE A 85 -7.96 6.42 0.86
CA ILE A 85 -9.36 6.63 0.44
C ILE A 85 -10.09 5.29 0.34
N ILE A 86 -9.47 4.25 -0.25
CA ILE A 86 -10.05 2.91 -0.30
C ILE A 86 -10.35 2.37 1.11
N ILE A 87 -9.39 2.50 2.03
CA ILE A 87 -9.56 2.09 3.44
C ILE A 87 -10.72 2.85 4.09
N LEU A 88 -10.81 4.15 3.86
CA LEU A 88 -11.88 4.99 4.39
C LEU A 88 -13.25 4.54 3.88
N LEU A 89 -13.38 4.28 2.57
CA LEU A 89 -14.62 3.79 1.97
C LEU A 89 -15.02 2.43 2.53
N LEU A 90 -14.07 1.49 2.65
CA LEU A 90 -14.30 0.16 3.24
C LEU A 90 -14.69 0.20 4.73
N LYS A 91 -14.39 1.29 5.43
CA LYS A 91 -14.71 1.45 6.84
C LYS A 91 -16.06 2.16 7.06
N LEU A 92 -16.49 2.98 6.10
CA LEU A 92 -17.73 3.76 6.17
C LEU A 92 -18.94 3.01 5.62
N PHE A 93 -18.75 2.12 4.65
CA PHE A 93 -19.79 1.32 3.98
C PHE A 93 -19.57 -0.17 4.22
#